data_AF-A0A956KPZ0-F1
#
_entry.id   AF-A0A956KPZ0-F1
#
_cell.length_a   1.000
_cell.length_b   1.000
_cell.length_c   1.000
_cell.angle_alpha   90.00
_cell.angle_beta   90.00
_cell.angle_gamma   90.00
#
_symmetry.space_group_name_H-M   'P 1'
#
loop_
_entity.id
_entity.type
_entity.pdbx_description
1 polymer ?
#
loop_
_entity_poly.entity_id
_entity_poly.type
_entity_poly.pdbx_seq_one_letter_code
_entity_poly.pdbx_strand_id
1 'polypeptide(L)'
;APHVLWQLQHDWPTLAFMRGAREHKMLAPAPGAWVLEQVLNMGPPAAPLGLAGLWWLLRSEQARPLRPLAWAFLTVITVLLLGQGKAYYAAPAYLPLYAAGGVALERAPRALRILAPTLLVVGALATLPLSKPILPVERFIRYQDALGLEPGTGGERHELEALPQFYADMHGWEQLAAEVTAIHRALAPELRERACVFAQNYGQAAAIEILGEDPPPVLSGHNNYWLWGPRGCGAVMIVIGGERSELEAVFAEVQQVASHHCADDRCMPYENHKPLWLAQGPRVSLEQLWPQLRHYE
;
A
#
# COMPACT_ATOMS: atom_id res chain seq x y z
N ALA A 1 4.87 -6.06 -26.69
CA ALA A 1 4.36 -5.93 -25.30
C ALA A 1 4.11 -4.45 -25.01
N PRO A 2 2.85 -4.02 -24.82
CA PRO A 2 2.49 -2.60 -24.65
C PRO A 2 3.08 -1.96 -23.38
N HIS A 3 3.20 -2.71 -22.29
CA HIS A 3 3.74 -2.19 -21.02
C HIS A 3 5.21 -1.74 -21.12
N VAL A 4 6.06 -2.51 -21.82
CA VAL A 4 7.47 -2.16 -21.98
C VAL A 4 7.63 -0.89 -22.82
N LEU A 5 6.84 -0.76 -23.88
CA LEU A 5 6.83 0.45 -24.71
C LEU A 5 6.36 1.67 -23.92
N TRP A 6 5.33 1.51 -23.07
CA TRP A 6 4.87 2.58 -22.19
C TRP A 6 5.96 3.01 -21.20
N GLN A 7 6.64 2.06 -20.55
CA GLN A 7 7.74 2.35 -19.63
C GLN A 7 8.88 3.10 -20.34
N LEU A 8 9.24 2.68 -21.55
CA LEU A 8 10.25 3.34 -22.37
C LEU A 8 9.86 4.79 -22.73
N GLN A 9 8.59 5.04 -23.01
CA GLN A 9 8.07 6.37 -23.34
C GLN A 9 7.97 7.32 -22.14
N HIS A 10 8.03 6.80 -20.91
CA HIS A 10 7.84 7.57 -19.68
C HIS A 10 9.08 7.52 -18.76
N ASP A 11 10.26 7.22 -19.31
CA ASP A 11 11.55 7.19 -18.58
C ASP A 11 11.60 6.17 -17.43
N TRP A 12 10.98 5.00 -17.63
CA TRP A 12 10.93 3.88 -16.68
C TRP A 12 10.42 4.26 -15.28
N PRO A 13 9.15 4.70 -15.13
CA PRO A 13 8.58 5.08 -13.83
C PRO A 13 8.71 3.97 -12.78
N THR A 14 8.61 2.69 -13.17
CA THR A 14 8.78 1.56 -12.24
C THR A 14 10.17 1.53 -11.61
N LEU A 15 11.23 1.85 -12.36
CA LEU A 15 12.59 1.88 -11.81
C LEU A 15 12.83 3.10 -10.92
N ALA A 16 12.15 4.22 -11.20
CA ALA A 16 12.16 5.38 -10.31
C ALA A 16 11.44 5.05 -8.98
N PHE A 17 10.24 4.47 -9.06
CA PHE A 17 9.47 4.00 -7.91
C PHE A 17 10.24 2.97 -7.06
N MET A 18 10.85 1.96 -7.69
CA MET A 18 11.63 0.96 -6.94
C MET A 18 12.82 1.59 -6.20
N ARG A 19 13.41 2.67 -6.72
CA ARG A 19 14.48 3.40 -6.03
C ARG A 19 13.92 4.24 -4.88
N GLY A 20 12.91 5.08 -5.14
CA GLY A 20 12.30 5.92 -4.11
C GLY A 20 11.69 5.10 -2.96
N ALA A 21 11.00 4.01 -3.27
CA ALA A 21 10.46 3.09 -2.27
C ALA A 21 11.56 2.48 -1.38
N ARG A 22 12.75 2.17 -1.91
CA ARG A 22 13.88 1.68 -1.11
C ARG A 22 14.52 2.78 -0.26
N GLU A 23 14.65 3.98 -0.81
CA GLU A 23 15.34 5.09 -0.16
C GLU A 23 14.51 5.70 0.97
N HIS A 24 13.21 5.86 0.75
CA HIS A 24 12.35 6.66 1.64
C HIS A 24 11.37 5.84 2.47
N LYS A 25 10.92 4.67 1.97
CA LYS A 25 9.75 3.98 2.55
C LYS A 25 10.07 2.63 3.18
N MET A 26 10.78 1.76 2.48
CA MET A 26 10.99 0.37 2.88
C MET A 26 12.13 0.23 3.90
N LEU A 27 11.94 -0.68 4.85
CA LEU A 27 13.01 -1.26 5.65
C LEU A 27 13.72 -2.33 4.81
N ALA A 28 15.05 -2.40 4.93
CA ALA A 28 15.85 -3.46 4.30
C ALA A 28 16.12 -4.55 5.35
N PRO A 29 15.27 -5.59 5.46
CA PRO A 29 15.51 -6.67 6.42
C PRO A 29 16.78 -7.41 6.07
N ALA A 30 17.50 -7.89 7.10
CA ALA A 30 18.61 -8.80 6.88
C ALA A 30 18.15 -10.03 6.08
N PRO A 31 18.97 -10.61 5.18
CA PRO A 31 18.55 -11.73 4.34
C PRO A 31 17.92 -12.90 5.12
N GLY A 32 18.43 -13.20 6.32
CA GLY A 32 17.87 -14.22 7.20
C GLY A 32 16.46 -13.89 7.70
N ALA A 33 16.20 -12.62 8.05
CA ALA A 33 14.88 -12.16 8.45
C ALA A 33 13.89 -12.23 7.27
N TRP A 34 14.32 -11.82 6.07
CA TRP A 34 13.50 -11.93 4.85
C TRP A 34 13.12 -13.38 4.54
N VAL A 35 14.05 -14.34 4.71
CA VAL A 35 13.77 -15.77 4.53
C VAL A 35 12.81 -16.30 5.60
N LEU A 36 12.96 -15.86 6.86
CA LEU A 36 12.02 -16.18 7.92
C LEU A 36 10.60 -15.67 7.60
N GLU A 37 10.49 -14.46 7.06
CA GLU A 37 9.21 -13.91 6.59
C GLU A 37 8.56 -14.76 5.50
N GLN A 38 9.31 -15.49 4.66
CA GLN A 38 8.70 -16.43 3.71
C GLN A 38 7.94 -17.54 4.43
N VAL A 39 8.52 -18.10 5.50
CA VAL A 39 7.88 -19.15 6.32
C VAL A 39 6.65 -18.59 7.03
N LEU A 40 6.72 -17.36 7.54
CA LEU A 40 5.60 -16.69 8.19
C LEU A 40 4.47 -16.37 7.20
N ASN A 41 4.80 -15.85 6.01
CA ASN A 41 3.83 -15.55 4.94
C ASN A 41 3.17 -16.81 4.37
N MET A 42 3.91 -17.91 4.28
CA MET A 42 3.34 -19.21 3.94
C MET A 42 2.36 -19.71 5.02
N GLY A 43 2.49 -19.22 6.25
CA GLY A 43 1.83 -19.77 7.43
C GLY A 43 2.66 -20.92 8.03
N PRO A 44 3.09 -20.86 9.30
CA PRO A 44 3.93 -21.90 9.90
C PRO A 44 3.37 -23.34 9.77
N PRO A 45 2.05 -23.59 9.90
CA PRO A 45 1.49 -24.93 9.67
C PRO A 45 1.53 -25.40 8.21
N ALA A 46 1.54 -24.47 7.25
CA ALA A 46 1.51 -24.76 5.82
C ALA A 46 2.91 -24.81 5.18
N ALA A 47 3.89 -24.13 5.79
CA ALA A 47 5.26 -24.12 5.29
C ALA A 47 5.83 -25.53 5.07
N PRO A 48 5.67 -26.52 5.98
CA PRO A 48 6.13 -27.88 5.73
C PRO A 48 5.52 -28.52 4.48
N LEU A 49 4.24 -28.28 4.20
CA LEU A 49 3.56 -28.80 3.02
C LEU A 49 4.13 -28.17 1.74
N GLY A 50 4.29 -26.85 1.72
CA GLY A 50 4.86 -26.15 0.58
C GLY A 50 6.32 -26.54 0.33
N LEU A 51 7.14 -26.70 1.37
CA LEU A 51 8.52 -27.18 1.26
C LEU A 51 8.58 -28.63 0.77
N ALA A 52 7.68 -29.51 1.22
CA ALA A 52 7.54 -30.86 0.70
C ALA A 52 7.17 -30.85 -0.79
N GLY A 53 6.29 -29.94 -1.21
CA GLY A 53 5.94 -29.75 -2.61
C GLY A 53 7.10 -29.26 -3.47
N LEU A 54 7.88 -28.29 -2.99
CA LEU A 54 9.10 -27.82 -3.66
C LEU A 54 10.10 -28.97 -3.81
N TRP A 55 10.32 -29.74 -2.74
CA TRP A 55 11.20 -30.90 -2.76
C TRP A 55 10.72 -31.96 -3.76
N TRP A 56 9.43 -32.26 -3.77
CA TRP A 56 8.83 -33.21 -4.71
C TRP A 56 8.98 -32.76 -6.16
N LEU A 57 8.71 -31.49 -6.45
CA LEU A 57 8.88 -30.90 -7.80
C LEU A 57 10.32 -31.04 -8.31
N LEU A 58 11.30 -30.81 -7.43
CA LEU A 58 12.72 -30.87 -7.80
C LEU A 58 13.27 -32.29 -7.92
N ARG A 59 12.80 -33.23 -7.08
CA ARG A 59 13.44 -34.55 -6.89
C ARG A 59 12.66 -35.72 -7.46
N SER A 60 11.33 -35.63 -7.59
CA SER A 60 10.55 -36.73 -8.14
C SER A 60 10.73 -36.84 -9.65
N GLU A 61 10.87 -38.07 -10.15
CA GLU A 61 10.81 -38.35 -11.59
C GLU A 61 9.42 -38.05 -12.16
N GLN A 62 8.37 -38.28 -11.37
CA GLN A 62 6.98 -38.01 -11.78
C GLN A 62 6.70 -36.52 -11.96
N ALA A 63 7.47 -35.67 -11.25
CA ALA A 63 7.34 -34.23 -11.34
C ALA A 63 8.23 -33.60 -12.43
N ARG A 64 8.96 -34.41 -13.22
CA ARG A 64 9.89 -33.90 -14.23
C ARG A 64 9.27 -32.88 -15.20
N PRO A 65 8.03 -33.06 -15.72
CA PRO A 65 7.37 -32.05 -16.55
C PRO A 65 6.98 -30.77 -15.78
N LEU A 66 6.85 -30.85 -14.46
CA LEU A 66 6.41 -29.77 -13.57
C LEU A 66 7.57 -29.00 -12.91
N ARG A 67 8.82 -29.45 -13.09
CA ARG A 67 10.04 -28.76 -12.61
C ARG A 67 10.11 -27.26 -12.94
N PRO A 68 9.62 -26.78 -14.10
CA PRO A 68 9.57 -25.34 -14.37
C PRO A 68 8.84 -24.54 -13.28
N LEU A 69 7.85 -25.11 -12.58
CA LEU A 69 7.15 -24.44 -11.47
C LEU A 69 8.06 -24.21 -10.26
N ALA A 70 8.91 -25.18 -9.93
CA ALA A 70 9.90 -25.01 -8.86
C ALA A 70 10.96 -23.96 -9.25
N TRP A 71 11.42 -23.98 -10.49
CA TRP A 71 12.36 -22.96 -10.98
C TRP A 71 11.74 -21.57 -10.99
N ALA A 72 10.48 -21.42 -11.42
CA ALA A 72 9.77 -20.15 -11.35
C ALA A 72 9.69 -19.62 -9.92
N PHE A 73 9.34 -20.47 -8.95
CA PHE A 73 9.36 -20.10 -7.53
C PHE A 73 10.75 -19.64 -7.07
N LEU A 74 11.80 -20.42 -7.35
CA LEU A 74 13.17 -20.08 -6.96
C LEU A 74 13.65 -18.77 -7.61
N THR A 75 13.30 -18.54 -8.88
CA THR A 75 13.58 -17.29 -9.60
C THR A 75 12.87 -16.11 -8.95
N VAL A 76 11.57 -16.22 -8.65
CA VAL A 76 10.81 -15.15 -7.97
C VAL A 76 11.43 -14.83 -6.61
N ILE A 77 11.73 -15.84 -5.79
CA ILE A 77 12.36 -15.67 -4.49
C ILE A 77 13.73 -14.97 -4.63
N THR A 78 14.54 -15.38 -5.59
CA THR A 78 15.87 -14.80 -5.81
C THR A 78 15.76 -13.34 -6.27
N VAL A 79 14.87 -13.04 -7.21
CA VAL A 79 14.65 -11.68 -7.70
C VAL A 79 14.15 -10.77 -6.58
N LEU A 80 13.21 -11.22 -5.76
CA LEU A 80 12.68 -10.43 -4.65
C LEU A 80 13.72 -10.24 -3.54
N LEU A 81 14.49 -11.27 -3.19
CA LEU A 81 15.54 -11.18 -2.19
C LEU A 81 16.65 -10.21 -2.63
N LEU A 82 17.17 -10.35 -3.86
CA LEU A 82 18.19 -9.44 -4.41
C LEU A 82 17.64 -8.04 -4.64
N GLY A 83 16.35 -7.95 -4.99
CA GLY A 83 15.63 -6.72 -5.21
C GLY A 83 15.13 -6.04 -3.94
N GLN A 84 15.40 -6.60 -2.75
CA GLN A 84 14.86 -6.14 -1.46
C GLN A 84 13.34 -5.86 -1.54
N GLY A 85 12.62 -6.70 -2.29
CA GLY A 85 11.17 -6.62 -2.39
C GLY A 85 10.51 -7.11 -1.11
N LYS A 86 9.30 -6.64 -0.84
CA LYS A 86 8.53 -7.09 0.32
C LYS A 86 8.31 -8.60 0.25
N ALA A 87 8.51 -9.30 1.36
CA ALA A 87 8.50 -10.76 1.41
C ALA A 87 7.18 -11.37 0.90
N TYR A 88 6.05 -10.71 1.17
CA TYR A 88 4.73 -11.18 0.76
C TYR A 88 4.49 -11.10 -0.76
N TYR A 89 5.33 -10.41 -1.54
CA TYR A 89 5.22 -10.42 -3.01
C TYR A 89 5.43 -11.81 -3.60
N ALA A 90 6.06 -12.73 -2.86
CA ALA A 90 6.21 -14.13 -3.26
C ALA A 90 4.92 -14.97 -3.07
N ALA A 91 3.89 -14.44 -2.40
CA ALA A 91 2.71 -15.22 -2.01
C ALA A 91 2.03 -16.01 -3.15
N PRO A 92 1.82 -15.43 -4.35
CA PRO A 92 1.23 -16.18 -5.46
C PRO A 92 2.07 -17.40 -5.90
N ALA A 93 3.41 -17.33 -5.72
CA ALA A 93 4.32 -18.39 -6.10
C ALA A 93 4.27 -19.60 -5.16
N TYR A 94 3.60 -19.51 -4.01
CA TYR A 94 3.41 -20.64 -3.09
C TYR A 94 2.33 -21.62 -3.56
N LEU A 95 1.35 -21.16 -4.37
CA LEU A 95 0.20 -21.99 -4.78
C LEU A 95 0.61 -23.31 -5.46
N PRO A 96 1.52 -23.32 -6.45
CA PRO A 96 1.96 -24.57 -7.08
C PRO A 96 2.70 -25.50 -6.11
N LEU A 97 3.39 -24.92 -5.11
CA LEU A 97 4.09 -25.70 -4.09
C LEU A 97 3.11 -26.43 -3.18
N TYR A 98 2.02 -25.78 -2.75
CA TYR A 98 1.00 -26.46 -1.94
C TYR A 98 0.30 -27.58 -2.70
N ALA A 99 0.00 -27.37 -3.99
CA ALA A 99 -0.58 -28.42 -4.84
C ALA A 99 0.37 -29.63 -4.96
N ALA A 100 1.65 -29.39 -5.23
CA ALA A 100 2.68 -30.44 -5.25
C ALA A 100 2.86 -31.11 -3.87
N GLY A 101 2.77 -30.33 -2.79
CA GLY A 101 2.83 -30.82 -1.42
C GLY A 101 1.69 -31.80 -1.11
N GLY A 102 0.49 -31.55 -1.64
CA GLY A 102 -0.64 -32.48 -1.57
C GLY A 102 -0.30 -33.84 -2.19
N VAL A 103 0.32 -33.85 -3.37
CA VAL A 103 0.77 -35.09 -4.05
C VAL A 103 1.86 -35.82 -3.26
N ALA A 104 2.75 -35.08 -2.59
CA ALA A 104 3.73 -35.68 -1.68
C ALA A 104 3.04 -36.28 -0.44
N LEU A 105 2.02 -35.60 0.09
CA LEU A 105 1.27 -36.01 1.27
C LEU A 105 0.42 -37.28 1.03
N GLU A 106 -0.05 -37.54 -0.19
CA GLU A 106 -0.79 -38.77 -0.53
C GLU A 106 -0.01 -40.06 -0.21
N ARG A 107 1.32 -39.98 -0.26
CA ARG A 107 2.22 -41.10 0.04
C ARG A 107 2.58 -41.20 1.52
N ALA A 108 2.13 -40.26 2.35
CA ALA A 108 2.41 -40.24 3.77
C ALA A 108 1.47 -41.18 4.55
N PRO A 109 1.87 -41.59 5.77
CA PRO A 109 1.00 -42.30 6.69
C PRO A 109 -0.37 -41.65 6.85
N ARG A 110 -1.42 -42.47 7.05
CA ARG A 110 -2.82 -42.00 7.18
C ARG A 110 -2.96 -40.88 8.22
N ALA A 111 -2.22 -40.97 9.33
CA ALA A 111 -2.21 -39.94 10.37
C ALA A 111 -1.80 -38.56 9.81
N LEU A 112 -0.74 -38.46 9.01
CA LEU A 112 -0.29 -37.20 8.42
C LEU A 112 -1.27 -36.68 7.36
N ARG A 113 -1.88 -37.58 6.58
CA ARG A 113 -2.93 -37.22 5.60
C ARG A 113 -4.17 -36.60 6.23
N ILE A 114 -4.41 -36.84 7.52
CA ILE A 114 -5.51 -36.21 8.30
C ILE A 114 -4.98 -34.98 9.04
N LEU A 115 -3.85 -35.10 9.72
CA LEU A 115 -3.31 -34.06 10.58
C LEU A 115 -2.90 -32.81 9.79
N ALA A 116 -2.21 -32.96 8.66
CA ALA A 116 -1.74 -31.82 7.87
C ALA A 116 -2.90 -30.92 7.37
N PRO A 117 -3.93 -31.42 6.66
CA PRO A 117 -5.06 -30.56 6.26
C PRO A 117 -5.85 -30.03 7.45
N THR A 118 -5.95 -30.77 8.55
CA THR A 118 -6.60 -30.28 9.78
C THR A 118 -5.86 -29.07 10.35
N LEU A 119 -4.53 -29.15 10.49
CA LEU A 119 -3.70 -28.04 10.98
C LEU A 119 -3.74 -26.84 10.02
N LEU A 120 -3.79 -27.08 8.70
CA LEU A 120 -3.96 -26.03 7.71
C LEU A 120 -5.28 -25.28 7.88
N VAL A 121 -6.39 -26.00 8.01
CA VAL A 121 -7.72 -25.41 8.17
C VAL A 121 -7.81 -24.66 9.49
N VAL A 122 -7.36 -25.27 10.60
CA VAL A 122 -7.36 -24.62 11.92
C VAL A 122 -6.48 -23.37 11.90
N GLY A 123 -5.28 -23.47 11.34
CA GLY A 123 -4.36 -22.34 11.20
C GLY A 123 -4.96 -21.21 10.35
N ALA A 124 -5.56 -21.54 9.20
CA ALA A 124 -6.22 -20.58 8.33
C ALA A 124 -7.41 -19.89 9.02
N LEU A 125 -8.22 -20.63 9.79
CA LEU A 125 -9.33 -20.04 10.55
C LEU A 125 -8.83 -19.13 11.67
N ALA A 126 -7.74 -19.49 12.34
CA ALA A 126 -7.11 -18.66 13.37
C ALA A 126 -6.49 -17.39 12.80
N THR A 127 -5.87 -17.43 11.61
CA THR A 127 -5.25 -16.24 11.01
C THR A 127 -6.21 -15.42 10.15
N LEU A 128 -7.42 -15.91 9.87
CA LEU A 128 -8.37 -15.25 8.98
C LEU A 128 -8.67 -13.78 9.38
N PRO A 129 -8.92 -13.44 10.66
CA PRO A 129 -9.13 -12.05 11.06
C PRO A 129 -7.92 -11.14 10.85
N LEU A 130 -6.70 -11.71 10.86
CA LEU A 130 -5.45 -10.98 10.64
C LEU A 130 -5.21 -10.64 9.16
N SER A 131 -5.92 -11.31 8.25
CA SER A 131 -5.77 -11.11 6.80
C SER A 131 -7.02 -10.56 6.12
N LYS A 132 -8.19 -10.62 6.78
CA LYS A 132 -9.47 -10.19 6.22
C LYS A 132 -10.29 -9.40 7.25
N PRO A 133 -10.98 -8.32 6.83
CA PRO A 133 -11.84 -7.48 7.68
C PRO A 133 -13.16 -8.18 8.04
N ILE A 134 -13.09 -9.35 8.70
CA ILE A 134 -14.27 -10.15 9.07
C ILE A 134 -14.78 -9.88 10.49
N LEU A 135 -14.02 -9.11 11.27
CA LEU A 135 -14.40 -8.68 12.61
C LEU A 135 -14.57 -7.15 12.63
N PRO A 136 -15.50 -6.61 13.43
CA PRO A 136 -15.47 -5.20 13.81
C PRO A 136 -14.11 -4.82 14.41
N VAL A 137 -13.66 -3.60 14.16
CA VAL A 137 -12.31 -3.11 14.50
C VAL A 137 -11.95 -3.36 15.97
N GLU A 138 -12.85 -3.09 16.91
CA GLU A 138 -12.60 -3.26 18.34
C GLU A 138 -12.44 -4.73 18.73
N ARG A 139 -13.14 -5.64 18.02
CA ARG A 139 -12.96 -7.09 18.22
C ARG A 139 -11.68 -7.57 17.59
N PHE A 140 -11.30 -7.01 16.44
CA PHE A 140 -10.03 -7.30 15.80
C PHE A 140 -8.85 -6.93 16.71
N ILE A 141 -8.84 -5.72 17.28
CA ILE A 141 -7.77 -5.28 18.20
C ILE A 141 -7.63 -6.26 19.37
N ARG A 142 -8.74 -6.58 20.07
CA ARG A 142 -8.72 -7.56 21.17
C ARG A 142 -8.26 -8.95 20.74
N TYR A 143 -8.63 -9.36 19.52
CA TYR A 143 -8.23 -10.66 18.97
C TYR A 143 -6.72 -10.70 18.73
N GLN A 144 -6.17 -9.64 18.15
CA GLN A 144 -4.75 -9.47 17.89
C GLN A 144 -3.95 -9.46 19.21
N ASP A 145 -4.40 -8.69 20.21
CA ASP A 145 -3.79 -8.61 21.54
C ASP A 145 -3.77 -9.97 22.24
N ALA A 146 -4.86 -10.72 22.15
CA ALA A 146 -4.97 -12.06 22.74
C ALA A 146 -3.99 -13.08 22.12
N LEU A 147 -3.56 -12.84 20.87
CA LEU A 147 -2.53 -13.64 20.20
C LEU A 147 -1.10 -13.14 20.50
N GLY A 148 -0.95 -12.03 21.23
CA GLY A 148 0.34 -11.41 21.51
C GLY A 148 1.01 -10.85 20.26
N LEU A 149 0.23 -10.42 19.27
CA LEU A 149 0.73 -9.84 18.03
C LEU A 149 0.67 -8.32 18.09
N GLU A 150 1.79 -7.65 17.81
CA GLU A 150 1.82 -6.19 17.72
C GLU A 150 1.43 -5.71 16.31
N PRO A 151 0.85 -4.50 16.17
CA PRO A 151 0.59 -3.90 14.86
C PRO A 151 1.89 -3.78 14.05
N GLY A 152 1.94 -4.44 12.89
CA GLY A 152 3.11 -4.43 12.01
C GLY A 152 2.99 -3.39 10.89
N THR A 153 4.08 -2.67 10.61
CA THR A 153 4.18 -1.69 9.51
C THR A 153 4.32 -2.33 8.12
N GLY A 154 4.20 -3.65 8.01
CA GLY A 154 4.40 -4.35 6.73
C GLY A 154 5.77 -4.09 6.08
N GLY A 155 6.79 -3.75 6.89
CA GLY A 155 8.15 -3.44 6.45
C GLY A 155 8.39 -1.98 6.04
N GLU A 156 7.54 -1.04 6.43
CA GLU A 156 7.71 0.39 6.14
C GLU A 156 8.15 1.21 7.36
N ARG A 157 8.72 2.41 7.12
CA ARG A 157 9.26 3.35 8.12
C ARG A 157 8.21 4.28 8.73
N HIS A 158 6.99 3.80 8.93
CA HIS A 158 5.90 4.61 9.48
C HIS A 158 5.61 4.25 10.93
N GLU A 159 5.19 5.25 11.70
CA GLU A 159 4.61 5.02 13.02
C GLU A 159 3.22 4.39 12.85
N LEU A 160 2.89 3.48 13.77
CA LEU A 160 1.56 2.89 13.90
C LEU A 160 1.01 3.18 15.27
N GLU A 161 -0.31 3.21 15.34
CA GLU A 161 -1.06 3.25 16.59
C GLU A 161 -1.76 1.92 16.81
N ALA A 162 -3.09 1.93 16.98
CA ALA A 162 -3.86 0.76 17.39
C ALA A 162 -4.04 -0.30 16.29
N LEU A 163 -3.82 0.05 15.02
CA LEU A 163 -4.10 -0.81 13.87
C LEU A 163 -2.85 -1.07 13.03
N PRO A 164 -2.69 -2.29 12.48
CA PRO A 164 -1.73 -2.53 11.41
C PRO A 164 -1.99 -1.60 10.22
N GLN A 165 -0.93 -1.26 9.49
CA GLN A 165 -0.99 -0.30 8.38
C GLN A 165 -2.16 -0.56 7.41
N PHE A 166 -2.35 -1.80 6.97
CA PHE A 166 -3.39 -2.13 5.98
C PHE A 166 -4.82 -1.92 6.48
N TYR A 167 -5.05 -1.86 7.79
CA TYR A 167 -6.34 -1.48 8.37
C TYR A 167 -6.42 0.03 8.61
N ALA A 168 -5.35 0.63 9.14
CA ALA A 168 -5.29 2.07 9.38
C ALA A 168 -5.46 2.87 8.08
N ASP A 169 -4.88 2.39 6.97
CA ASP A 169 -5.05 2.96 5.64
C ASP A 169 -6.51 2.92 5.14
N MET A 170 -7.44 2.20 5.78
CA MET A 170 -8.86 2.17 5.39
C MET A 170 -9.71 3.27 6.05
N HIS A 171 -9.11 4.13 6.88
CA HIS A 171 -9.81 5.14 7.68
C HIS A 171 -9.44 6.58 7.26
N GLY A 172 -10.31 7.55 7.56
CA GLY A 172 -10.08 8.98 7.34
C GLY A 172 -10.53 9.51 5.97
N TRP A 173 -10.69 8.64 4.98
CA TRP A 173 -11.00 9.05 3.60
C TRP A 173 -12.36 9.74 3.43
N GLU A 174 -13.40 9.21 4.06
CA GLU A 174 -14.75 9.80 4.00
C GLU A 174 -14.78 11.18 4.67
N GLN A 175 -14.11 11.31 5.81
CA GLN A 175 -13.99 12.58 6.54
C GLN A 175 -13.23 13.61 5.70
N LEU A 176 -12.08 13.22 5.12
CA LEU A 176 -11.27 14.10 4.28
C LEU A 176 -12.08 14.60 3.07
N ALA A 177 -12.78 13.70 2.38
CA ALA A 177 -13.61 14.05 1.23
C ALA A 177 -14.75 15.01 1.61
N ALA A 178 -15.42 14.77 2.75
CA ALA A 178 -16.47 15.63 3.26
C ALA A 178 -15.96 17.02 3.68
N GLU A 179 -14.81 17.09 4.36
CA GLU A 179 -14.16 18.34 4.77
C GLU A 179 -13.77 19.19 3.56
N VAL A 180 -13.15 18.58 2.55
CA VAL A 180 -12.77 19.26 1.29
C VAL A 180 -14.01 19.74 0.54
N THR A 181 -15.06 18.92 0.48
CA THR A 181 -16.35 19.31 -0.11
C THR A 181 -16.97 20.51 0.62
N ALA A 182 -16.94 20.51 1.95
CA ALA A 182 -17.45 21.61 2.77
C ALA A 182 -16.66 22.90 2.57
N ILE A 183 -15.32 22.82 2.52
CA ILE A 183 -14.44 23.96 2.23
C ILE A 183 -14.77 24.54 0.86
N HIS A 184 -14.83 23.70 -0.18
CA HIS A 184 -15.13 24.14 -1.55
C HIS A 184 -16.49 24.83 -1.65
N ARG A 185 -17.54 24.25 -1.04
CA ARG A 185 -18.88 24.84 -1.00
C ARG A 185 -18.94 26.16 -0.23
N ALA A 186 -18.10 26.36 0.78
CA ALA A 186 -18.05 27.59 1.56
C ALA A 186 -17.36 28.75 0.81
N LEU A 187 -16.59 28.48 -0.25
CA LEU A 187 -15.93 29.52 -1.04
C LEU A 187 -16.95 30.44 -1.73
N ALA A 188 -16.60 31.71 -1.93
CA ALA A 188 -17.35 32.61 -2.80
C ALA A 188 -17.44 32.04 -4.22
N PRO A 189 -18.53 32.28 -4.98
CA PRO A 189 -18.75 31.67 -6.30
C PRO A 189 -17.54 31.82 -7.26
N GLU A 190 -16.94 33.00 -7.29
CA GLU A 190 -15.81 33.32 -8.18
C GLU A 190 -14.52 32.59 -7.78
N LEU A 191 -14.36 32.24 -6.50
CA LEU A 191 -13.24 31.42 -6.02
C LEU A 191 -13.53 29.94 -6.22
N ARG A 192 -14.78 29.52 -6.00
CA ARG A 192 -15.23 28.13 -6.12
C ARG A 192 -15.04 27.57 -7.51
N GLU A 193 -15.35 28.35 -8.55
CA GLU A 193 -15.18 27.94 -9.95
C GLU A 193 -13.70 27.78 -10.37
N ARG A 194 -12.78 28.43 -9.66
CA ARG A 194 -11.34 28.41 -9.95
C ARG A 194 -10.55 27.55 -8.95
N ALA A 195 -11.23 26.95 -7.97
CA ALA A 195 -10.61 26.16 -6.95
C ALA A 195 -10.22 24.78 -7.47
N CYS A 196 -9.03 24.32 -7.12
CA CYS A 196 -8.60 22.94 -7.28
C CYS A 196 -8.04 22.41 -5.96
N VAL A 197 -7.90 21.10 -5.85
CA VAL A 197 -7.33 20.44 -4.67
C VAL A 197 -5.93 19.95 -4.99
N PHE A 198 -4.99 20.14 -4.07
CA PHE A 198 -3.68 19.50 -4.12
C PHE A 198 -3.49 18.56 -2.93
N ALA A 199 -3.35 17.28 -3.23
CA ALA A 199 -3.13 16.20 -2.28
C ALA A 199 -1.67 15.75 -2.29
N GLN A 200 -1.10 15.48 -1.10
CA GLN A 200 0.31 15.07 -0.98
C GLN A 200 0.53 13.66 -1.50
N ASN A 201 -0.51 12.81 -1.47
CA ASN A 201 -0.42 11.46 -1.99
C ASN A 201 -1.63 11.05 -2.82
N TYR A 202 -1.46 9.97 -3.59
CA TYR A 202 -2.50 9.43 -4.47
C TYR A 202 -3.70 8.87 -3.69
N GLY A 203 -3.53 8.47 -2.42
CA GLY A 203 -4.61 7.97 -1.56
C GLY A 203 -5.57 9.09 -1.18
N GLN A 204 -5.04 10.21 -0.68
CA GLN A 204 -5.79 11.44 -0.44
C GLN A 204 -6.49 11.93 -1.72
N ALA A 205 -5.75 11.98 -2.84
CA ALA A 205 -6.30 12.43 -4.11
C ALA A 205 -7.49 11.57 -4.56
N ALA A 206 -7.31 10.24 -4.55
CA ALA A 206 -8.34 9.28 -4.94
C ALA A 206 -9.54 9.31 -4.01
N ALA A 207 -9.33 9.45 -2.69
CA ALA A 207 -10.40 9.55 -1.72
C ALA A 207 -11.35 10.71 -2.06
N ILE A 208 -10.80 11.87 -2.40
CA ILE A 208 -11.59 13.06 -2.72
C ILE A 208 -12.29 12.92 -4.07
N GLU A 209 -11.61 12.40 -5.10
CA GLU A 209 -12.24 12.21 -6.41
C GLU A 209 -13.37 11.17 -6.38
N ILE A 210 -13.24 10.12 -5.57
CA ILE A 210 -14.20 9.00 -5.53
C ILE A 210 -15.34 9.26 -4.54
N LEU A 211 -15.04 9.81 -3.36
CA LEU A 211 -15.98 9.96 -2.24
C LEU A 211 -16.53 11.38 -2.11
N GLY A 212 -15.89 12.37 -2.75
CA GLY A 212 -16.33 13.76 -2.73
C GLY A 212 -17.62 13.99 -3.50
N GLU A 213 -18.42 14.95 -3.06
CA GLU A 213 -19.66 15.33 -3.74
C GLU A 213 -19.40 16.48 -4.72
N ASP A 214 -19.35 16.16 -6.02
CA ASP A 214 -18.96 17.08 -7.10
C ASP A 214 -17.61 17.76 -6.85
N PRO A 215 -16.52 16.97 -6.67
CA PRO A 215 -15.23 17.52 -6.29
C PRO A 215 -14.65 18.39 -7.42
N PRO A 216 -14.01 19.54 -7.08
CA PRO A 216 -13.20 20.28 -8.05
C PRO A 216 -12.03 19.41 -8.55
N PRO A 217 -11.31 19.82 -9.61
CA PRO A 217 -10.15 19.08 -10.07
C PRO A 217 -9.14 18.80 -8.94
N VAL A 218 -8.79 17.53 -8.76
CA VAL A 218 -7.83 17.08 -7.75
C VAL A 218 -6.50 16.73 -8.41
N LEU A 219 -5.42 17.17 -7.78
CA LEU A 219 -4.05 17.04 -8.28
C LEU A 219 -3.18 16.36 -7.22
N SER A 220 -2.18 15.62 -7.68
CA SER A 220 -1.09 15.15 -6.82
C SER A 220 0.18 14.94 -7.63
N GLY A 221 1.32 15.26 -7.01
CA GLY A 221 2.63 14.95 -7.56
C GLY A 221 3.09 13.51 -7.34
N HIS A 222 2.28 12.71 -6.64
CA HIS A 222 2.65 11.38 -6.19
C HIS A 222 2.38 10.30 -7.25
N ASN A 223 3.40 9.51 -7.57
CA ASN A 223 3.31 8.37 -8.48
C ASN A 223 2.65 8.76 -9.82
N ASN A 224 1.73 7.94 -10.33
CA ASN A 224 1.13 8.16 -11.64
C ASN A 224 0.13 9.32 -11.67
N TYR A 225 -0.32 9.87 -10.53
CA TYR A 225 -1.18 11.06 -10.53
C TYR A 225 -0.47 12.26 -11.18
N TRP A 226 0.87 12.34 -11.05
CA TRP A 226 1.65 13.40 -11.67
C TRP A 226 1.50 13.45 -13.20
N LEU A 227 1.24 12.31 -13.84
CA LEU A 227 1.09 12.21 -15.29
C LEU A 227 -0.16 12.91 -15.82
N TRP A 228 -1.14 13.23 -14.94
CA TRP A 228 -2.37 13.91 -15.33
C TRP A 228 -2.21 15.43 -15.47
N GLY A 229 -1.09 15.97 -15.00
CA GLY A 229 -0.74 17.38 -15.20
C GLY A 229 -1.54 18.36 -14.35
N PRO A 230 -1.29 19.67 -14.51
CA PRO A 230 -1.87 20.74 -13.69
C PRO A 230 -3.33 21.09 -14.00
N ARG A 231 -3.92 20.58 -15.09
CA ARG A 231 -5.35 20.71 -15.46
C ARG A 231 -5.95 22.13 -15.41
N GLY A 232 -5.15 23.17 -15.67
CA GLY A 232 -5.59 24.57 -15.63
C GLY A 232 -5.80 25.13 -14.21
N CYS A 233 -5.29 24.43 -13.20
CA CYS A 233 -5.31 24.83 -11.80
C CYS A 233 -4.15 25.75 -11.42
N GLY A 234 -4.21 26.31 -10.21
CA GLY A 234 -3.11 27.08 -9.61
C GLY A 234 -3.51 28.46 -9.09
N ALA A 235 -4.68 28.98 -9.48
CA ALA A 235 -5.15 30.28 -9.02
C ALA A 235 -5.68 30.24 -7.57
N VAL A 236 -6.47 29.22 -7.24
CA VAL A 236 -7.06 28.97 -5.93
C VAL A 236 -6.86 27.48 -5.62
N MET A 237 -6.13 27.18 -4.54
CA MET A 237 -5.78 25.80 -4.18
C MET A 237 -6.26 25.48 -2.77
N ILE A 238 -7.00 24.39 -2.63
CA ILE A 238 -7.22 23.71 -1.35
C ILE A 238 -6.08 22.69 -1.20
N VAL A 239 -5.12 22.96 -0.32
CA VAL A 239 -3.94 22.10 -0.14
C VAL A 239 -4.08 21.29 1.15
N ILE A 240 -3.87 19.99 1.04
CA ILE A 240 -3.93 19.06 2.17
C ILE A 240 -2.51 18.89 2.71
N GLY A 241 -2.29 19.14 3.99
CA GLY A 241 -0.97 19.06 4.61
C GLY A 241 0.04 20.07 4.06
N GLY A 242 1.32 19.72 4.12
CA GLY A 242 2.43 20.60 3.75
C GLY A 242 2.74 21.66 4.81
N GLU A 243 3.90 22.30 4.67
CA GLU A 243 4.32 23.37 5.57
C GLU A 243 3.85 24.74 5.08
N ARG A 244 3.40 25.58 6.01
CA ARG A 244 2.94 26.94 5.70
C ARG A 244 4.00 27.77 4.97
N SER A 245 5.25 27.68 5.39
CA SER A 245 6.41 28.37 4.81
C SER A 245 6.62 28.02 3.34
N GLU A 246 6.47 26.74 2.98
CA GLU A 246 6.59 26.27 1.59
C GLU A 246 5.45 26.81 0.72
N LEU A 247 4.22 26.82 1.26
CA LEU A 247 3.07 27.39 0.57
C LEU A 247 3.20 28.90 0.39
N GLU A 248 3.68 29.64 1.38
CA GLU A 248 3.87 31.10 1.29
C GLU A 248 5.00 31.50 0.31
N ALA A 249 5.92 30.59 0.02
CA ALA A 249 6.92 30.78 -1.03
C ALA A 249 6.30 30.69 -2.45
N VAL A 250 5.20 29.95 -2.61
CA VAL A 250 4.51 29.72 -3.89
C VAL A 250 3.27 30.60 -4.05
N PHE A 251 2.60 30.97 -2.96
CA PHE A 251 1.35 31.72 -2.95
C PHE A 251 1.48 33.03 -2.16
N ALA A 252 0.72 34.04 -2.56
CA ALA A 252 0.69 35.34 -1.89
C ALA A 252 -0.10 35.28 -0.58
N GLU A 253 -1.16 34.48 -0.56
CA GLU A 253 -2.07 34.33 0.57
C GLU A 253 -2.20 32.85 0.91
N VAL A 254 -1.94 32.50 2.18
CA VAL A 254 -2.08 31.13 2.69
C VAL A 254 -2.81 31.20 4.03
N GLN A 255 -3.98 30.57 4.09
CA GLN A 255 -4.81 30.52 5.29
C GLN A 255 -5.14 29.07 5.64
N GLN A 256 -4.91 28.67 6.88
CA GLN A 256 -5.45 27.40 7.38
C GLN A 256 -6.96 27.58 7.57
N VAL A 257 -7.75 26.80 6.85
CA VAL A 257 -9.22 26.85 6.91
C VAL A 257 -9.81 25.72 7.75
N ALA A 258 -9.08 24.63 7.91
CA ALA A 258 -9.45 23.51 8.77
C ALA A 258 -8.22 22.66 9.13
N SER A 259 -8.45 21.63 9.93
CA SER A 259 -7.53 20.52 10.15
C SER A 259 -8.30 19.22 9.94
N HIS A 260 -7.68 18.26 9.27
CA HIS A 260 -8.25 16.94 9.05
C HIS A 260 -8.19 16.12 10.34
N HIS A 261 -9.29 15.43 10.66
CA HIS A 261 -9.36 14.52 11.80
C HIS A 261 -10.02 13.19 11.42
N CYS A 262 -9.31 12.11 11.67
CA CYS A 262 -9.84 10.77 11.51
C CYS A 262 -10.76 10.39 12.68
N ALA A 263 -11.81 9.62 12.41
CA ALA A 263 -12.67 9.09 13.46
C ALA A 263 -11.87 8.13 14.37
N ASP A 264 -11.95 8.38 15.69
CA ASP A 264 -11.30 7.60 16.74
C ASP A 264 -9.78 7.41 16.56
N ASP A 265 -9.11 8.33 15.83
CA ASP A 265 -7.67 8.28 15.52
C ASP A 265 -7.21 6.95 14.89
N ARG A 266 -8.09 6.30 14.12
CA ARG A 266 -7.83 4.97 13.54
C ARG A 266 -7.06 4.96 12.24
N CYS A 267 -6.84 6.13 11.63
CA CYS A 267 -6.12 6.22 10.37
C CYS A 267 -4.60 6.21 10.60
N MET A 268 -3.82 6.24 9.51
CA MET A 268 -2.38 6.39 9.65
C MET A 268 -2.03 7.69 10.39
N PRO A 269 -1.12 7.68 11.37
CA PRO A 269 -0.78 8.88 12.16
C PRO A 269 -0.30 10.04 11.28
N TYR A 270 0.44 9.73 10.22
CA TYR A 270 0.90 10.72 9.26
C TYR A 270 -0.17 11.21 8.30
N GLU A 271 -1.39 10.66 8.32
CA GLU A 271 -2.56 11.17 7.59
C GLU A 271 -3.47 12.01 8.50
N ASN A 272 -3.43 11.78 9.81
CA ASN A 272 -4.23 12.51 10.79
C ASN A 272 -3.68 13.93 11.06
N HIS A 273 -4.53 14.80 11.58
CA HIS A 273 -4.17 16.17 12.01
C HIS A 273 -3.53 17.05 10.93
N LYS A 274 -3.77 16.73 9.64
CA LYS A 274 -3.21 17.52 8.54
C LYS A 274 -3.90 18.88 8.46
N PRO A 275 -3.14 20.00 8.39
CA PRO A 275 -3.75 21.28 8.10
C PRO A 275 -4.36 21.26 6.69
N LEU A 276 -5.54 21.86 6.54
CA LEU A 276 -6.17 22.12 5.25
C LEU A 276 -6.03 23.61 4.97
N TRP A 277 -5.31 23.94 3.90
CA TRP A 277 -4.97 25.31 3.53
C TRP A 277 -5.81 25.77 2.36
N LEU A 278 -6.26 27.02 2.40
CA LEU A 278 -6.68 27.77 1.23
C LEU A 278 -5.52 28.68 0.80
N ALA A 279 -4.98 28.43 -0.39
CA ALA A 279 -3.85 29.16 -0.95
C ALA A 279 -4.27 29.91 -2.23
N GLN A 280 -3.90 31.19 -2.33
CA GLN A 280 -4.31 32.08 -3.41
C GLN A 280 -3.17 32.99 -3.86
N GLY A 281 -3.30 33.53 -5.08
CA GLY A 281 -2.33 34.46 -5.64
C GLY A 281 -0.99 33.78 -5.93
N PRO A 282 -0.94 32.83 -6.89
CA PRO A 282 0.29 32.13 -7.22
C PRO A 282 1.39 33.11 -7.64
N ARG A 283 2.55 33.03 -6.98
CA ARG A 283 3.78 33.76 -7.32
C ARG A 283 4.50 33.13 -8.51
N VAL A 284 4.30 31.82 -8.68
CA VAL A 284 4.83 30.98 -9.76
C VAL A 284 3.67 30.18 -10.34
N SER A 285 3.64 30.03 -11.66
CA SER A 285 2.59 29.21 -12.29
C SER A 285 2.71 27.74 -11.88
N LEU A 286 1.58 27.03 -11.78
CA LEU A 286 1.59 25.62 -11.43
C LEU A 286 2.30 24.80 -12.52
N GLU A 287 2.23 25.19 -13.79
CA GLU A 287 2.95 24.58 -14.91
C GLU A 287 4.47 24.62 -14.72
N GLN A 288 5.00 25.71 -14.17
CA GLN A 288 6.44 25.83 -13.86
C GLN A 288 6.84 25.01 -12.63
N LEU A 289 5.94 24.89 -11.66
CA LEU A 289 6.19 24.13 -10.44
C LEU A 289 6.03 22.61 -10.67
N TRP A 290 5.14 22.20 -11.56
CA TRP A 290 4.73 20.80 -11.76
C TRP A 290 5.88 19.79 -11.91
N PRO A 291 6.95 20.05 -12.68
CA PRO A 291 8.06 19.12 -12.80
C PRO A 291 8.78 18.83 -11.48
N GLN A 292 8.72 19.76 -10.52
CA GLN A 292 9.37 19.65 -9.21
C GLN A 292 8.51 18.89 -8.21
N LEU A 293 7.20 18.79 -8.45
CA LEU A 293 6.26 18.10 -7.56
C LEU A 293 6.30 16.58 -7.74
N ARG A 294 6.97 16.06 -8.78
CA ARG A 294 7.03 14.63 -9.09
C ARG A 294 7.83 13.87 -8.05
N HIS A 295 7.18 12.91 -7.39
CA HIS A 295 7.84 11.95 -6.50
C HIS A 295 7.23 10.56 -6.65
N TYR A 296 8.07 9.52 -6.53
CA TYR A 296 7.67 8.12 -6.66
C TYR A 296 8.06 7.33 -5.41
N GLU A 297 7.07 6.85 -4.65
CA GLU A 297 7.24 6.11 -3.38
C GLU A 297 6.00 5.28 -2.98
#